data_AF-A0A560BBP0-F1
#
_entry.id   AF-A0A560BBP0-F1
#
_cell.length_a   1.000
_cell.length_b   1.000
_cell.length_c   1.000
_cell.angle_alpha   90.00
_cell.angle_beta   90.00
_cell.angle_gamma   90.00
#
_symmetry.space_group_name_H-M   'P 1'
#
loop_
_entity.id
_entity.type
_entity.pdbx_description
1 polymer ?
#
loop_
_entity_poly.entity_id
_entity_poly.type
_entity_poly.pdbx_seq_one_letter_code
_entity_poly.pdbx_strand_id
1 'polypeptide(L)'
;MPKTSPPYPLELRQHMVELVRSGRDPADLAREFEPSAQAIRNWVAQADRDNGHRSDGLSSSEKEELARLRRENRQLRQERDILAKVAAWFARETGTIPSGSSSS
;
A
#
# COMPACT_ATOMS: atom_id res chain seq x y z
N MET A 1 20.57 7.28 -5.48
CA MET A 1 19.32 6.89 -4.77
C MET A 1 18.65 8.16 -4.27
N PRO A 2 17.33 8.36 -4.42
CA PRO A 2 16.67 9.51 -3.80
C PRO A 2 16.89 9.43 -2.28
N LYS A 3 17.31 10.53 -1.66
CA LYS A 3 17.42 10.62 -0.20
C LYS A 3 16.00 10.51 0.36
N THR A 4 15.65 9.36 0.92
CA THR A 4 14.40 9.19 1.63
C THR A 4 14.54 9.85 2.99
N SER A 5 14.04 11.08 3.13
CA SER A 5 13.93 11.71 4.45
C SER A 5 13.03 10.84 5.34
N PRO A 6 13.35 10.67 6.63
CA PRO A 6 12.48 9.96 7.55
C PRO A 6 11.08 10.61 7.56
N PRO A 7 10.01 9.81 7.63
CA PRO A 7 8.66 10.36 7.70
C PRO A 7 8.52 11.24 8.95
N TYR A 8 7.79 12.37 8.84
CA TYR A 8 7.51 13.23 10.00
C TYR A 8 6.86 12.42 11.14
N PRO A 9 7.18 12.71 12.42
CA PRO A 9 6.53 12.06 13.56
C PRO A 9 5.01 12.19 13.51
N LEU A 10 4.27 11.17 13.96
CA LEU A 10 2.80 11.17 13.94
C LEU A 10 2.23 12.35 14.74
N GLU A 11 2.76 12.57 15.94
CA GLU A 11 2.36 13.65 16.84
C GLU A 11 2.44 15.03 16.18
N LEU A 12 3.52 15.28 15.41
CA LEU A 12 3.67 16.54 14.68
C LEU A 12 2.57 16.69 13.62
N ARG A 13 2.26 15.62 12.89
CA ARG A 13 1.20 15.67 11.86
C ARG A 13 -0.17 15.93 12.48
N GLN A 14 -0.48 15.24 13.57
CA GLN A 14 -1.73 15.41 14.30
C GLN A 14 -1.87 16.84 14.84
N HIS A 15 -0.80 17.36 15.46
CA HIS A 15 -0.78 18.73 15.95
C HIS A 15 -0.99 19.76 14.83
N MET A 16 -0.34 19.58 13.66
CA MET A 16 -0.56 20.46 12.50
C MET A 16 -2.01 20.40 12.00
N VAL A 17 -2.62 19.21 11.98
CA VAL A 17 -4.04 19.06 11.58
C VAL A 17 -4.96 19.77 12.57
N GLU A 18 -4.71 19.66 13.88
CA GLU A 18 -5.48 20.35 14.91
C GLU A 18 -5.40 21.87 14.77
N LEU A 19 -4.20 22.42 14.56
CA LEU A 19 -4.02 23.86 14.35
C LEU A 19 -4.77 24.36 13.12
N VAL A 20 -4.76 23.61 12.01
CA VAL A 20 -5.54 23.99 10.82
C VAL A 20 -7.03 23.93 11.12
N ARG A 21 -7.51 22.91 11.85
CA ARG A 21 -8.91 22.80 12.26
C ARG A 21 -9.35 23.90 13.23
N SER A 22 -8.43 24.46 14.00
CA SER A 22 -8.68 25.65 14.82
C SER A 22 -8.67 26.97 14.03
N GLY A 23 -8.53 26.92 12.70
CA GLY A 23 -8.60 28.07 11.81
C GLY A 23 -7.26 28.69 11.39
N ARG A 24 -6.11 28.06 11.71
CA ARG A 24 -4.80 28.53 11.26
C ARG A 24 -4.57 28.22 9.78
N ASP A 25 -3.94 29.14 9.06
CA ASP A 25 -3.59 28.92 7.66
C ASP A 25 -2.35 28.02 7.52
N PRO A 26 -2.39 26.98 6.66
CA PRO A 26 -1.23 26.11 6.42
C PRO A 26 0.04 26.82 5.94
N ALA A 27 -0.06 27.97 5.27
CA ALA A 27 1.11 28.74 4.82
C ALA A 27 1.80 29.45 5.99
N ASP A 28 1.04 29.93 6.97
CA ASP A 28 1.60 30.52 8.18
C ASP A 28 2.28 29.45 9.04
N LEU A 29 1.63 28.29 9.20
CA LEU A 29 2.22 27.15 9.90
C LEU A 29 3.52 26.67 9.24
N ALA A 30 3.62 26.72 7.91
CA ALA A 30 4.86 26.35 7.21
C ALA A 30 6.00 27.35 7.38
N ARG A 31 5.74 28.58 7.85
CA ARG A 31 6.79 29.54 8.23
C ARG A 31 7.25 29.33 9.67
N GLU A 32 6.37 28.84 10.53
CA GLU A 32 6.63 28.61 11.95
C GLU A 32 7.23 27.22 12.23
N PHE A 33 6.87 26.23 11.42
CA PHE A 33 7.28 24.83 11.57
C PHE A 33 8.01 24.33 10.32
N GLU A 34 8.75 23.22 10.48
CA GLU A 34 9.51 22.58 9.39
C GLU A 34 8.64 22.08 8.20
N PRO A 35 7.43 21.50 8.41
CA PRO A 35 6.65 20.96 7.31
C PRO A 35 6.17 22.03 6.32
N SER A 36 6.26 21.72 5.02
CA SER A 36 5.70 22.61 4.00
C SER A 36 4.18 22.70 4.08
N ALA A 37 3.62 23.82 3.62
CA ALA A 37 2.18 24.04 3.60
C ALA A 37 1.43 22.95 2.81
N GLN A 38 2.07 22.40 1.76
CA GLN A 38 1.52 21.30 0.99
C GLN A 38 1.47 20.00 1.80
N ALA A 39 2.50 19.70 2.59
CA ALA A 39 2.49 18.54 3.48
C ALA A 39 1.35 18.64 4.50
N ILE A 40 1.20 19.81 5.12
CA ILE A 40 0.12 20.09 6.08
C ILE A 40 -1.26 19.91 5.43
N ARG A 41 -1.50 20.50 4.25
CA ARG A 41 -2.76 20.31 3.50
C ARG A 41 -3.05 18.84 3.20
N ASN A 42 -2.02 18.08 2.81
CA ASN A 42 -2.17 16.66 2.53
C ASN A 42 -2.56 15.87 3.79
N TRP A 43 -2.00 16.21 4.96
CA TRP A 43 -2.37 15.57 6.22
C TRP A 43 -3.80 15.88 6.63
N VAL A 44 -4.25 17.12 6.48
CA VAL A 44 -5.66 17.49 6.71
C VAL A 44 -6.58 16.70 5.79
N ALA A 45 -6.27 16.68 4.49
CA ALA A 45 -7.06 15.91 3.53
C ALA A 45 -7.08 14.40 3.83
N GLN A 46 -5.98 13.84 4.36
CA GLN A 46 -5.95 12.44 4.78
C GLN A 46 -6.79 12.23 6.05
N ALA A 47 -6.65 13.10 7.05
CA ALA A 47 -7.44 13.03 8.28
C ALA A 47 -8.96 13.16 8.01
N ASP A 48 -9.34 13.94 7.01
CA ASP A 48 -10.74 14.06 6.59
C ASP A 48 -11.25 12.81 5.89
N ARG A 49 -10.42 12.09 5.13
CA ARG A 49 -10.77 10.76 4.60
C ARG A 49 -10.88 9.72 5.69
N ASP A 50 -9.93 9.73 6.63
CA ASP A 50 -9.91 8.81 7.77
C ASP A 50 -11.14 8.99 8.67
N ASN A 51 -11.65 10.23 8.79
CA ASN A 51 -12.88 10.56 9.52
C ASN A 51 -14.16 10.43 8.68
N GLY A 52 -14.09 10.03 7.41
CA GLY A 52 -15.25 9.89 6.53
C GLY A 52 -15.87 11.20 6.03
N HIS A 53 -15.21 12.35 6.25
CA HIS A 53 -15.64 13.65 5.70
C HIS A 53 -15.36 13.77 4.20
N ARG A 54 -14.48 12.93 3.65
CA ARG A 54 -14.12 12.88 2.22
C ARG A 54 -14.07 11.45 1.70
N SER A 55 -14.53 11.26 0.47
CA SER A 55 -14.55 9.97 -0.24
C SER A 55 -13.71 9.98 -1.53
N ASP A 56 -12.95 11.04 -1.80
CA ASP A 56 -12.16 11.22 -3.02
C ASP A 56 -10.83 10.43 -3.03
N GLY A 57 -10.66 9.52 -2.08
CA GLY A 57 -9.48 8.66 -1.97
C GLY A 57 -9.61 7.71 -0.78
N LEU A 58 -8.64 6.80 -0.67
CA LEU A 58 -8.61 5.80 0.40
C LEU A 58 -8.20 6.43 1.74
N SER A 59 -8.86 6.00 2.80
CA SER A 59 -8.40 6.18 4.17
C SER A 59 -7.08 5.43 4.42
N SER A 60 -6.40 5.79 5.51
CA SER A 60 -5.16 5.15 5.95
C SER A 60 -5.39 3.65 6.20
N SER A 61 -6.51 3.29 6.83
CA SER A 61 -6.88 1.89 7.09
C SER A 61 -7.10 1.07 5.80
N GLU A 62 -7.81 1.64 4.82
CA GLU A 62 -8.03 0.97 3.53
C GLU A 62 -6.73 0.80 2.74
N LYS A 63 -5.80 1.77 2.83
CA LYS A 63 -4.48 1.67 2.20
C LYS A 63 -3.65 0.54 2.82
N GLU A 64 -3.66 0.41 4.14
CA GLU A 64 -2.96 -0.66 4.86
C GLU A 64 -3.52 -2.03 4.49
N GLU A 65 -4.85 -2.15 4.46
CA GLU A 65 -5.53 -3.38 4.08
C GLU A 65 -5.21 -3.78 2.63
N LEU A 66 -5.29 -2.81 1.72
CA LEU A 66 -4.95 -3.04 0.31
C LEU A 66 -3.49 -3.49 0.15
N ALA A 67 -2.57 -2.91 0.93
CA ALA A 67 -1.16 -3.32 0.93
C ALA A 67 -0.95 -4.72 1.50
N ARG A 68 -1.72 -5.12 2.53
CA ARG A 68 -1.74 -6.48 3.08
C ARG A 68 -2.24 -7.48 2.05
N LEU A 69 -3.43 -7.25 1.50
CA LEU A 69 -4.05 -8.13 0.50
C LEU A 69 -3.18 -8.27 -0.75
N ARG A 70 -2.53 -7.20 -1.21
CA ARG A 70 -1.58 -7.28 -2.33
C ARG A 70 -0.36 -8.15 -2.02
N ARG A 71 0.14 -8.15 -0.78
CA ARG A 71 1.25 -9.03 -0.36
C ARG A 71 0.79 -10.48 -0.33
N GLU A 72 -0.34 -10.74 0.31
CA GLU A 72 -0.92 -12.07 0.40
C GLU A 72 -1.25 -12.65 -0.98
N ASN A 73 -1.87 -11.88 -1.87
CA ASN A 73 -2.17 -12.34 -3.23
C ASN A 73 -0.90 -12.70 -4.02
N ARG A 74 0.20 -11.95 -3.83
CA ARG A 74 1.49 -12.30 -4.44
C ARG A 74 2.04 -13.60 -3.88
N GLN A 75 1.91 -13.85 -2.58
CA GLN A 75 2.33 -15.09 -1.96
C GLN A 75 1.51 -16.27 -2.48
N LEU A 76 0.19 -16.17 -2.45
CA LEU A 76 -0.73 -17.20 -2.95
C LEU A 76 -0.47 -17.55 -4.42
N ARG A 77 -0.18 -16.56 -5.26
CA ARG A 77 0.19 -16.80 -6.67
C ARG A 77 1.49 -17.60 -6.79
N GLN A 78 2.50 -17.28 -5.98
CA GLN A 78 3.77 -18.02 -5.96
C GLN A 78 3.57 -19.47 -5.50
N GLU A 79 2.81 -19.67 -4.42
CA GLU A 79 2.50 -21.00 -3.89
C GLU A 79 1.74 -21.84 -4.92
N ARG A 80 0.70 -21.26 -5.56
CA ARG A 80 -0.01 -21.89 -6.67
C ARG A 80 0.93 -22.28 -7.80
N ASP A 81 1.85 -21.40 -8.19
CA ASP A 81 2.78 -21.68 -9.29
C ASP A 81 3.77 -22.80 -8.95
N ILE A 82 4.21 -22.89 -7.70
CA ILE A 82 5.04 -24.01 -7.21
C ILE A 82 4.22 -25.30 -7.26
N LEU A 83 3.01 -25.31 -6.70
CA LEU A 83 2.14 -26.48 -6.71
C LEU A 83 1.82 -26.97 -8.13
N ALA A 84 1.55 -26.05 -9.06
CA ALA A 84 1.31 -26.38 -10.45
C ALA A 84 2.53 -27.05 -11.11
N LYS A 85 3.74 -26.54 -10.85
CA LYS A 85 4.99 -27.13 -11.34
C LYS A 85 5.23 -28.53 -10.75
N VAL A 86 4.98 -28.69 -9.45
CA VAL A 86 5.10 -29.98 -8.76
C VAL A 86 4.09 -30.99 -9.31
N ALA A 87 2.83 -30.61 -9.47
CA ALA A 87 1.80 -31.46 -10.06
C ALA A 87 2.14 -31.86 -11.50
N ALA A 88 2.65 -30.93 -12.31
CA ALA A 88 3.10 -31.23 -13.68
C ALA A 88 4.31 -32.18 -13.69
N TRP A 89 5.24 -32.04 -12.75
CA TRP A 89 6.35 -32.98 -12.58
C TRP A 89 5.84 -34.38 -12.22
N PHE A 90 4.95 -34.48 -11.22
CA PHE A 90 4.35 -35.77 -10.82
C PHE A 90 3.58 -36.42 -11.96
N ALA A 91 2.74 -35.69 -12.70
CA ALA A 91 1.97 -36.23 -13.82
C ALA A 91 2.85 -36.79 -14.96
N ARG A 92 4.07 -36.25 -15.12
CA ARG A 92 5.08 -36.77 -16.05
C ARG A 92 5.77 -38.02 -15.50
N GLU A 93 6.11 -38.02 -14.20
CA GLU A 93 6.84 -39.11 -13.55
C GLU A 93 5.96 -40.36 -13.32
N THR A 94 4.67 -40.19 -13.00
CA THR A 94 3.75 -41.30 -12.74
C THR A 94 3.09 -41.88 -14.00
N GLY A 95 3.52 -41.47 -15.20
CA GLY A 95 3.08 -42.05 -16.47
C GLY A 95 1.59 -41.85 -16.82
N THR A 96 0.89 -40.93 -16.13
CA THR A 96 -0.53 -40.62 -16.42
C THR A 96 -0.71 -39.89 -17.76
N ILE A 97 0.38 -39.42 -18.35
CA ILE A 97 0.44 -39.06 -19.78
C ILE A 97 1.18 -40.22 -20.46
N PRO A 98 0.50 -41.06 -21.27
CA PRO A 98 1.19 -42.13 -21.99
C PRO A 98 2.22 -41.50 -22.91
N SER A 99 3.47 -41.93 -22.78
CA SER A 99 4.54 -41.63 -23.74
C SER A 99 4.28 -42.42 -25.02
N GLY A 100 3.74 -41.77 -26.04
CA GLY A 100 3.60 -42.30 -27.41
C GLY A 100 2.47 -41.55 -28.13
N SER A 101 2.61 -41.05 -29.35
CA SER A 101 3.34 -41.61 -30.48
C SER A 101 3.99 -40.52 -31.36
N SER A 102 5.32 -40.53 -31.43
CA SER A 102 5.97 -40.31 -32.72
C SER A 102 5.78 -41.59 -33.53
N SER A 103 4.99 -41.51 -34.60
CA SER A 103 5.11 -42.40 -35.75
C SER A 103 4.83 -41.56 -36.99
N SER A 104 5.74 -41.71 -37.94
CA SER A 104 5.83 -41.22 -39.33
C SER A 104 4.58 -40.68 -40.00
#